data_AF-A0A0F3NXQ9-F1
#
_entry.id   AF-A0A0F3NXQ9-F1
#
_cell.length_a   1.000
_cell.length_b   1.000
_cell.length_c   1.000
_cell.angle_alpha   90.00
_cell.angle_beta   90.00
_cell.angle_gamma   90.00
#
_symmetry.space_group_name_H-M   'P 1'
#
loop_
_entity.id
_entity.type
_entity.pdbx_description
1 polymer ?
#
loop_
_entity_poly.entity_id
_entity_poly.type
_entity_poly.pdbx_seq_one_letter_code
_entity_poly.pdbx_strand_id
1 'polypeptide(L)'
;MKFAESNILSGITLLSQNNCVRFDNTWQDSMSKLIYNWSLSKFKPHEKLVITVRNKDVDILNSSIRSLLKANGMLQGTEYRRSIAGRKESYMAGDRIVFQKSDKDLQIQNSEFATLTSVNKNEFVAKTDAGKEVSFDSVKYNLNMPMQVLFIRSRELL
;
A
#
# COMPACT_ATOMS: atom_id res chain seq x y z
N MET A 1 -29.27 -15.36 -3.37
CA MET A 1 -27.91 -14.81 -3.69
C MET A 1 -26.95 -15.98 -3.65
N LYS A 2 -26.18 -16.27 -4.71
CA LYS A 2 -25.49 -17.57 -4.87
C LYS A 2 -24.60 -17.99 -3.69
N PHE A 3 -23.89 -17.05 -3.07
CA PHE A 3 -23.09 -17.31 -1.86
C PHE A 3 -23.94 -17.63 -0.62
N ALA A 4 -25.11 -16.99 -0.47
CA ALA A 4 -26.03 -17.25 0.65
C ALA A 4 -26.70 -18.64 0.57
N GLU A 5 -26.72 -19.23 -0.62
CA GLU A 5 -27.20 -20.59 -0.88
C GLU A 5 -26.05 -21.64 -0.83
N SER A 6 -24.88 -21.25 -0.32
CA SER A 6 -23.66 -22.08 -0.29
C SER A 6 -23.19 -22.58 -1.67
N ASN A 7 -23.65 -21.97 -2.76
CA ASN A 7 -23.25 -22.32 -4.12
C ASN A 7 -22.00 -21.53 -4.53
N ILE A 8 -20.85 -21.95 -3.98
CA ILE A 8 -19.55 -21.29 -4.16
C ILE A 8 -19.16 -21.21 -5.63
N LEU A 9 -19.33 -22.31 -6.38
CA LEU A 9 -18.96 -22.36 -7.80
C LEU A 9 -19.72 -21.31 -8.61
N SER A 10 -21.05 -21.24 -8.46
CA SER A 10 -21.85 -20.23 -9.17
C SER A 10 -21.51 -18.81 -8.71
N GLY A 11 -21.17 -18.62 -7.44
CA GLY A 11 -20.69 -17.34 -6.92
C GLY A 11 -19.38 -16.89 -7.57
N ILE A 12 -18.39 -17.78 -7.65
CA ILE A 12 -17.10 -17.52 -8.31
C ILE A 12 -17.29 -17.26 -9.80
N THR A 13 -18.10 -18.08 -10.48
CA THR A 13 -18.41 -17.89 -11.90
C THR A 13 -19.03 -16.51 -12.15
N LEU A 14 -19.99 -16.10 -11.31
CA LEU A 14 -20.62 -14.79 -11.42
C LEU A 14 -19.60 -13.66 -11.22
N LEU A 15 -18.72 -13.76 -10.21
CA LEU A 15 -17.66 -12.77 -9.99
C LEU A 15 -16.70 -12.70 -11.18
N SER A 16 -16.34 -13.84 -11.77
CA SER A 16 -15.46 -13.89 -12.93
C SER A 16 -16.10 -13.26 -14.17
N GLN A 17 -17.38 -13.56 -14.44
CA GLN A 17 -18.15 -12.97 -15.55
C GLN A 17 -18.28 -11.44 -15.41
N ASN A 18 -18.29 -10.92 -14.19
CA ASN A 18 -18.37 -9.49 -13.91
C ASN A 18 -16.99 -8.83 -13.71
N ASN A 19 -15.89 -9.51 -14.07
CA ASN A 19 -14.52 -9.01 -13.92
C ASN A 19 -14.09 -8.70 -12.48
N CYS A 20 -14.79 -9.24 -11.48
CA CYS A 20 -14.47 -9.08 -10.07
C CYS A 20 -13.42 -10.09 -9.58
N VAL A 21 -13.28 -11.23 -10.27
CA VAL A 21 -12.25 -12.25 -9.98
C VAL A 21 -11.57 -12.66 -11.28
N ARG A 22 -10.23 -12.78 -11.24
CA ARG A 22 -9.42 -13.24 -12.35
C ARG A 22 -8.54 -14.38 -11.88
N PHE A 23 -8.37 -15.38 -12.73
CA PHE A 23 -7.50 -16.52 -12.49
C PHE A 23 -6.36 -16.48 -13.50
N ASP A 24 -5.14 -16.66 -13.02
CA ASP A 24 -3.92 -16.70 -13.81
C ASP A 24 -3.19 -18.01 -13.54
N ASN A 25 -2.50 -18.52 -14.57
CA ASN A 25 -1.87 -19.84 -14.52
C ASN A 25 -0.63 -19.87 -13.62
N THR A 26 0.06 -18.74 -13.49
CA THR A 26 1.25 -18.62 -12.65
C THR A 26 1.14 -17.43 -11.71
N TRP A 27 1.86 -17.53 -10.59
CA TRP A 27 1.97 -16.43 -9.65
C TRP A 27 2.61 -15.18 -10.32
N GLN A 28 3.62 -15.39 -11.16
CA GLN A 28 4.31 -14.34 -11.91
C GLN A 28 3.37 -13.59 -12.86
N ASP A 29 2.50 -14.32 -13.57
CA ASP A 29 1.49 -13.74 -14.46
C ASP A 29 0.49 -12.91 -13.67
N SER A 30 0.02 -13.44 -12.54
CA SER A 30 -0.94 -12.75 -11.68
C SER A 30 -0.38 -11.43 -11.15
N MET A 31 0.87 -11.45 -10.66
CA MET A 31 1.56 -10.26 -10.16
C MET A 31 1.75 -9.21 -11.26
N SER A 32 2.25 -9.63 -12.43
CA SER A 32 2.50 -8.73 -13.57
C SER A 32 1.21 -8.09 -14.07
N LYS A 33 0.15 -8.90 -14.23
CA LYS A 33 -1.18 -8.40 -14.65
C LYS A 33 -1.79 -7.49 -13.61
N LEU A 34 -1.65 -7.79 -12.32
CA LEU A 34 -2.14 -6.92 -11.24
C LEU A 34 -1.48 -5.54 -11.32
N ILE A 35 -0.15 -5.49 -11.42
CA ILE A 35 0.61 -4.23 -11.52
C ILE A 35 0.19 -3.46 -12.79
N TYR A 36 0.02 -4.16 -13.91
CA TYR A 36 -0.45 -3.56 -15.16
C TYR A 36 -1.88 -2.99 -15.06
N ASN A 37 -2.82 -3.73 -14.48
CA ASN A 37 -4.18 -3.23 -14.27
C ASN A 37 -4.19 -2.05 -13.28
N TRP A 38 -3.34 -2.10 -12.25
CA TRP A 38 -3.18 -1.00 -11.31
C TRP A 38 -2.69 0.27 -12.02
N SER A 39 -1.74 0.16 -12.94
CA SER A 39 -1.19 1.30 -13.68
C SER A 39 -2.17 1.89 -14.69
N LEU A 40 -2.98 1.05 -15.35
CA LEU A 40 -4.03 1.50 -16.28
C LEU A 40 -5.28 2.07 -15.60
N SER A 41 -5.48 1.79 -14.31
CA SER A 41 -6.67 2.22 -13.60
C SER A 41 -6.76 3.75 -13.54
N LYS A 42 -7.92 4.29 -13.94
CA LYS A 42 -8.24 5.73 -13.96
C LYS A 42 -8.27 6.40 -12.59
N PHE A 43 -8.37 5.61 -11.53
CA PHE A 43 -8.39 6.12 -10.16
C PHE A 43 -7.03 6.72 -9.77
N LYS A 44 -7.02 7.64 -8.83
CA LYS A 44 -5.79 8.19 -8.25
C LYS A 44 -5.11 7.12 -7.38
N PRO A 45 -3.80 7.20 -7.14
CA PRO A 45 -3.09 6.22 -6.32
C PRO A 45 -3.70 6.00 -4.92
N HIS A 46 -4.22 7.06 -4.28
CA HIS A 46 -4.83 6.98 -2.94
C HIS A 46 -6.24 6.38 -2.92
N GLU A 47 -6.87 6.17 -4.08
CA GLU A 47 -8.22 5.60 -4.21
C GLU A 47 -8.22 4.10 -4.52
N LYS A 48 -7.06 3.52 -4.77
CA LYS A 48 -6.94 2.10 -5.11
C LYS A 48 -6.81 1.31 -3.77
N LEU A 49 -7.08 -0.01 -3.74
CA LEU A 49 -6.61 -0.93 -2.66
C LEU A 49 -6.05 -2.24 -3.29
N VAL A 50 -4.91 -2.80 -2.85
CA VAL A 50 -4.43 -4.13 -3.21
C VAL A 50 -4.28 -4.88 -1.86
N ILE A 51 -4.43 -6.19 -1.87
CA ILE A 51 -4.27 -6.99 -0.65
C ILE A 51 -3.54 -8.25 -1.08
N THR A 52 -2.58 -8.69 -0.28
CA THR A 52 -1.88 -9.96 -0.48
C THR A 52 -1.56 -10.59 0.87
N VAL A 53 -1.43 -11.91 0.86
CA VAL A 53 -1.26 -12.70 2.09
C VAL A 53 0.20 -12.76 2.52
N ARG A 54 1.16 -12.80 1.59
CA ARG A 54 2.57 -13.05 1.90
C ARG A 54 3.36 -11.75 1.98
N ASN A 55 4.13 -11.57 3.04
CA ASN A 55 5.00 -10.38 3.21
C ASN A 55 5.98 -10.18 2.05
N LYS A 56 6.53 -11.28 1.49
CA LYS A 56 7.41 -11.19 0.31
C LYS A 56 6.71 -10.62 -0.93
N ASP A 57 5.40 -10.87 -1.08
CA ASP A 57 4.63 -10.36 -2.22
C ASP A 57 4.35 -8.87 -2.03
N VAL A 58 4.13 -8.44 -0.78
CA VAL A 58 4.01 -7.02 -0.42
C VAL A 58 5.28 -6.26 -0.84
N ASP A 59 6.46 -6.78 -0.49
CA ASP A 59 7.74 -6.13 -0.82
C ASP A 59 7.93 -5.97 -2.34
N ILE A 60 7.55 -7.00 -3.11
CA ILE A 60 7.63 -6.98 -4.58
C ILE A 60 6.64 -5.98 -5.17
N LEU A 61 5.37 -6.05 -4.78
CA LEU A 61 4.32 -5.17 -5.31
C LEU A 61 4.61 -3.71 -5.02
N ASN A 62 5.05 -3.40 -3.80
CA ASN A 62 5.36 -2.03 -3.40
C ASN A 62 6.55 -1.48 -4.18
N SER A 63 7.59 -2.30 -4.37
CA SER A 63 8.75 -1.90 -5.17
C SER A 63 8.37 -1.66 -6.64
N SER A 64 7.55 -2.54 -7.23
CA SER A 64 7.09 -2.40 -8.62
C SER A 64 6.20 -1.17 -8.81
N ILE A 65 5.21 -0.96 -7.93
CA ILE A 65 4.30 0.18 -8.02
C ILE A 65 5.05 1.50 -7.78
N ARG A 66 5.98 1.58 -6.80
CA ARG A 66 6.82 2.79 -6.61
C ARG A 66 7.66 3.08 -7.83
N SER A 67 8.21 2.06 -8.47
CA SER A 67 9.01 2.22 -9.68
C SER A 67 8.19 2.84 -10.81
N LEU A 68 6.93 2.42 -10.96
CA LEU A 68 5.98 3.04 -11.90
C LEU A 68 5.66 4.49 -11.52
N LEU A 69 5.40 4.77 -10.24
CA LEU A 69 5.14 6.12 -9.75
C LEU A 69 6.34 7.07 -9.90
N LYS A 70 7.55 6.55 -9.86
CA LYS A 70 8.74 7.36 -10.19
C LYS A 70 8.85 7.59 -11.69
N ALA A 71 8.67 6.53 -12.48
CA ALA A 71 8.78 6.60 -13.94
C ALA A 71 7.74 7.54 -14.57
N ASN A 72 6.54 7.65 -13.99
CA ASN A 72 5.50 8.56 -14.46
C ASN A 72 5.58 9.96 -13.81
N GLY A 73 6.60 10.23 -12.99
CA GLY A 73 6.80 11.53 -12.34
C GLY A 73 5.83 11.84 -11.20
N MET A 74 5.07 10.88 -10.68
CA MET A 74 4.22 11.10 -9.50
C MET A 74 5.00 11.08 -8.18
N LEU A 75 6.14 10.41 -8.14
CA LEU A 75 7.11 10.46 -7.04
C LEU A 75 8.41 11.05 -7.55
N GLN A 76 8.78 12.22 -7.03
CA GLN A 76 9.97 12.96 -7.42
C GLN A 76 10.71 13.50 -6.19
N GLY A 77 11.97 13.84 -6.39
CA GLY A 77 12.82 14.45 -5.37
C GLY A 77 13.77 13.46 -4.70
N THR A 78 14.24 13.83 -3.51
CA THR A 78 15.27 13.08 -2.78
C THR A 78 14.67 11.86 -2.09
N GLU A 79 15.31 10.71 -2.28
CA GLU A 79 14.96 9.48 -1.57
C GLU A 79 15.79 9.37 -0.29
N TYR A 80 15.11 9.28 0.85
CA TYR A 80 15.73 8.99 2.14
C TYR A 80 15.72 7.48 2.38
N ARG A 81 16.90 6.90 2.59
CA ARG A 81 17.07 5.46 2.83
C ARG A 81 17.47 5.20 4.26
N ARG A 82 16.89 4.16 4.86
CA ARG A 82 17.24 3.70 6.20
C ARG A 82 17.25 2.18 6.29
N SER A 83 17.93 1.66 7.30
CA SER A 83 17.91 0.24 7.64
C SER A 83 17.26 0.08 9.01
N ILE A 84 16.14 -0.65 9.09
CA ILE A 84 15.45 -0.96 10.34
C ILE A 84 15.38 -2.47 10.49
N ALA A 85 15.92 -3.01 11.59
CA ALA A 85 15.90 -4.45 11.87
C ALA A 85 16.37 -5.32 10.68
N GLY A 86 17.39 -4.85 9.95
CA GLY A 86 17.95 -5.53 8.78
C GLY A 86 17.18 -5.35 7.47
N ARG A 87 16.03 -4.66 7.47
CA ARG A 87 15.28 -4.29 6.26
C ARG A 87 15.72 -2.92 5.77
N LYS A 88 16.04 -2.82 4.48
CA LYS A 88 16.32 -1.54 3.81
C LYS A 88 15.00 -0.93 3.34
N GLU A 89 14.69 0.25 3.84
CA GLU A 89 13.49 1.00 3.48
C GLU A 89 13.86 2.33 2.87
N SER A 90 13.01 2.81 1.96
CA SER A 90 13.21 4.03 1.20
C SER A 90 11.94 4.85 1.21
N TYR A 91 12.07 6.14 1.53
CA TYR A 91 10.98 7.08 1.70
C TYR A 91 11.21 8.32 0.83
N MET A 92 10.14 8.93 0.34
CA MET A 92 10.12 10.11 -0.52
C MET A 92 8.82 10.88 -0.30
N ALA A 93 8.83 12.20 -0.51
CA ALA A 93 7.60 12.97 -0.56
C ALA A 93 6.66 12.43 -1.65
N GLY A 94 5.37 12.40 -1.36
CA GLY A 94 4.33 11.74 -2.15
C GLY A 94 4.12 10.27 -1.79
N ASP A 95 4.99 9.66 -0.98
CA ASP A 95 4.77 8.29 -0.53
C ASP A 95 3.54 8.18 0.34
N ARG A 96 2.77 7.14 0.08
CA ARG A 96 1.59 6.82 0.84
C ARG A 96 1.96 5.81 1.93
N ILE A 97 1.49 6.04 3.16
CA ILE A 97 1.78 5.27 4.36
C ILE A 97 0.52 4.93 5.14
N VAL A 98 0.59 3.93 6.05
CA VAL A 98 -0.37 3.74 7.14
C VAL A 98 0.37 3.84 8.46
N PHE A 99 -0.30 4.36 9.46
CA PHE A 99 0.14 4.24 10.83
C PHE A 99 -0.31 2.89 11.41
N GLN A 100 0.64 2.11 11.95
CA GLN A 100 0.36 0.78 12.52
C GLN A 100 0.02 0.81 14.01
N LYS A 101 0.13 1.99 14.63
CA LYS A 101 -0.17 2.20 16.04
C LYS A 101 -0.82 3.55 16.19
N SER A 102 -1.80 3.61 17.08
CA SER A 102 -2.33 4.88 17.52
C SER A 102 -1.30 5.61 18.36
N ASP A 103 -1.21 6.92 18.20
CA ASP A 103 -0.45 7.81 19.07
C ASP A 103 -1.39 8.95 19.49
N LYS A 104 -1.58 9.12 20.80
CA LYS A 104 -2.53 10.10 21.32
C LYS A 104 -2.01 11.53 21.22
N ASP A 105 -0.70 11.72 21.38
CA ASP A 105 -0.08 13.05 21.37
C ASP A 105 -0.09 13.61 19.96
N LEU A 106 0.18 12.75 18.97
CA LEU A 106 0.04 13.09 17.57
C LEU A 106 -1.40 12.98 17.06
N GLN A 107 -2.33 12.49 17.88
CA GLN A 107 -3.71 12.13 17.55
C GLN A 107 -3.81 11.41 16.19
N ILE A 108 -3.03 10.34 16.08
CA ILE A 108 -3.01 9.37 14.98
C ILE A 108 -3.79 8.14 15.44
N GLN A 109 -4.56 7.54 14.54
CA GLN A 109 -5.20 6.24 14.78
C GLN A 109 -4.45 5.10 14.09
N ASN A 110 -4.51 3.90 14.68
CA ASN A 110 -4.09 2.69 14.00
C ASN A 110 -4.89 2.51 12.69
N SER A 111 -4.20 2.04 11.66
CA SER A 111 -4.73 1.82 10.31
C SER A 111 -5.15 3.10 9.59
N GLU A 112 -4.73 4.28 10.07
CA GLU A 112 -4.95 5.55 9.39
C GLU A 112 -3.94 5.75 8.26
N PHE A 113 -4.44 6.03 7.05
CA PHE A 113 -3.60 6.32 5.91
C PHE A 113 -3.19 7.79 5.85
N ALA A 114 -1.97 8.04 5.39
CA ALA A 114 -1.43 9.37 5.18
C ALA A 114 -0.44 9.42 4.01
N THR A 115 -0.22 10.60 3.46
CA THR A 115 0.76 10.84 2.40
C THR A 115 1.92 11.67 2.95
N LEU A 116 3.16 11.19 2.83
CA LEU A 116 4.35 11.94 3.20
C LEU A 116 4.45 13.20 2.35
N THR A 117 4.47 14.36 3.00
CA THR A 117 4.67 15.66 2.33
C THR A 117 6.12 16.12 2.45
N SER A 118 6.84 15.67 3.47
CA SER A 118 8.27 15.92 3.67
C SER A 118 8.95 14.72 4.31
N VAL A 119 10.17 14.43 3.84
CA VAL A 119 10.97 13.29 4.31
C VAL A 119 12.41 13.76 4.50
N ASN A 120 12.91 13.72 5.73
CA ASN A 120 14.31 14.00 6.03
C ASN A 120 14.87 13.06 7.10
N LYS A 121 16.15 13.20 7.43
CA LYS A 121 16.85 12.28 8.34
C LYS A 121 16.26 12.25 9.75
N ASN A 122 15.67 13.33 10.24
CA ASN A 122 15.22 13.47 11.62
C ASN A 122 13.71 13.44 11.76
N GLU A 123 12.99 13.91 10.74
CA GLU A 123 11.57 14.21 10.81
C GLU A 123 10.89 13.88 9.49
N PHE A 124 9.73 13.22 9.59
CA PHE A 124 8.80 13.04 8.48
C PHE A 124 7.54 13.86 8.76
N VAL A 125 6.99 14.45 7.71
CA VAL A 125 5.68 15.13 7.76
C VAL A 125 4.75 14.38 6.84
N ALA A 126 3.56 14.04 7.33
CA ALA A 126 2.53 13.35 6.59
C ALA A 126 1.19 14.08 6.68
N LYS A 127 0.43 14.07 5.60
CA LYS A 127 -0.95 14.54 5.57
C LYS A 127 -1.90 13.34 5.53
N THR A 128 -2.68 13.16 6.58
CA THR A 128 -3.73 12.14 6.69
C THR A 128 -4.84 12.38 5.66
N ASP A 129 -5.65 11.37 5.38
CA ASP A 129 -6.83 11.52 4.51
C ASP A 129 -7.90 12.44 5.08
N ALA A 130 -7.97 12.54 6.41
CA ALA A 130 -8.81 13.52 7.10
C ALA A 130 -8.30 14.96 6.92
N GLY A 131 -7.15 15.16 6.25
CA GLY A 131 -6.57 16.46 5.94
C GLY A 131 -5.63 17.00 7.00
N LYS A 132 -5.47 16.31 8.13
CA LYS A 132 -4.57 16.67 9.22
C LYS A 132 -3.11 16.43 8.83
N GLU A 133 -2.25 17.42 9.09
CA GLU A 133 -0.81 17.25 9.02
C GLU A 133 -0.25 16.74 10.34
N VAL A 134 0.67 15.78 10.24
CA VAL A 134 1.33 15.17 11.39
C VAL A 134 2.82 15.12 11.14
N SER A 135 3.58 15.67 12.08
CA SER A 135 5.03 15.56 12.09
C SER A 135 5.47 14.53 13.11
N PHE A 136 6.42 13.68 12.74
CA PHE A 136 6.92 12.64 13.64
C PHE A 136 8.40 12.32 13.38
N ASP A 137 9.06 11.91 14.46
CA ASP A 137 10.47 11.53 14.46
C ASP A 137 10.67 10.31 13.56
N SER A 138 11.52 10.48 12.55
CA SER A 138 11.77 9.44 11.55
C SER A 138 12.40 8.20 12.20
N VAL A 139 13.16 8.33 13.29
CA VAL A 139 13.88 7.23 13.96
C VAL A 139 12.97 6.46 14.90
N LYS A 140 12.22 7.16 15.75
CA LYS A 140 11.34 6.57 16.78
C LYS A 140 10.16 5.84 16.17
N TYR A 141 9.61 6.37 15.08
CA TYR A 141 8.51 5.72 14.40
C TYR A 141 9.05 4.61 13.50
N ASN A 142 8.82 3.38 13.95
CA ASN A 142 8.92 2.23 13.08
C ASN A 142 7.69 2.21 12.17
N LEU A 143 7.74 3.01 11.11
CA LEU A 143 6.90 2.79 9.96
C LEU A 143 7.36 1.45 9.36
N ASN A 144 6.77 0.34 9.77
CA ASN A 144 7.10 -0.97 9.19
C ASN A 144 6.47 -1.03 7.80
N MET A 145 7.10 -0.34 6.84
CA MET A 145 6.42 0.16 5.65
C MET A 145 7.33 0.01 4.44
N PRO A 146 7.22 -1.12 3.70
CA PRO A 146 7.34 -1.01 2.27
C PRO A 146 6.16 -0.13 1.82
N MET A 147 6.44 1.13 1.48
CA MET A 147 5.63 2.04 0.65
C MET A 147 4.20 1.59 0.37
N GLN A 148 3.22 2.18 1.05
CA GLN A 148 1.84 1.86 0.79
C GLN A 148 1.28 2.69 -0.32
N VAL A 149 1.61 2.30 -1.54
CA VAL A 149 0.46 2.00 -2.35
C VAL A 149 0.05 0.63 -1.85
N LEU A 150 -1.00 0.61 -1.01
CA LEU A 150 -2.05 -0.35 -1.24
C LEU A 150 -1.95 -1.75 -0.64
N PHE A 151 -1.50 -2.02 0.58
CA PHE A 151 -1.61 -3.39 1.11
C PHE A 151 -1.87 -3.44 2.61
N ILE A 152 -2.98 -4.10 2.98
CA ILE A 152 -3.21 -4.59 4.34
C ILE A 152 -2.65 -6.01 4.41
N ARG A 153 -1.81 -6.31 5.40
CA ARG A 153 -1.37 -7.70 5.62
C ARG A 153 -2.55 -8.50 6.16
N SER A 154 -2.80 -9.70 5.62
CA SER A 154 -3.93 -10.52 6.08
C SER A 154 -3.93 -10.85 7.59
N ARG A 155 -2.79 -10.76 8.28
CA ARG A 155 -2.72 -10.91 9.76
C ARG A 155 -3.17 -9.66 10.53
N GLU A 156 -3.41 -8.54 9.85
CA GLU A 156 -3.92 -7.29 10.43
C GLU A 156 -5.44 -7.12 10.19
N LEU A 157 -6.09 -8.10 9.51
CA LEU A 157 -7.53 -8.14 9.23
C LEU A 157 -8.29 -9.18 10.09
N LEU A 158 -7.61 -9.87 10.99
CA LEU A 158 -8.15 -10.82 11.98
C LEU A 158 -7.67 -10.40 13.37
#